data_AF-A0A978UTR5-F1
#
_entry.id   AF-A0A978UTR5-F1
#
_cell.length_a   1.000
_cell.length_b   1.000
_cell.length_c   1.000
_cell.angle_alpha   90.00
_cell.angle_beta   90.00
_cell.angle_gamma   90.00
#
_symmetry.space_group_name_H-M   'P 1'
#
loop_
_entity.id
_entity.type
_entity.pdbx_description
1 polymer ?
#
loop_
_entity_poly.entity_id
_entity_poly.type
_entity_poly.pdbx_seq_one_letter_code
_entity_poly.pdbx_strand_id
1 'polypeptide(L)'
;MEEICENKKERLTFDELGMKRGVVLRVQRRARLVEMLNKFSDELHSYAESDRIRDFLMDEIKILEETKDISLPNFLPRTAFLNILQRKVKEYQLQLSTRRAANNLIAKMKEKSIKWMEEVVEMEMVTDYTCNPEYISEWNKLMAQQDSFISGAVDENRITSTIKLEGFGDIEVGHLKQYAHLFQQAFDLRMRMTAYWKIVLRRLVDSMALHLQLSVKNLVNKDLGFEIVNELFGSNVGGIERFMEESPSIASKRSKLNKSILKLKGCKDVVANIFDRIVAHAD
;
A
#
# COMPACT_ATOMS: atom_id res chain seq x y z
N MET A 1 -20.97 -2.54 -42.07
CA MET A 1 -20.86 -1.95 -40.72
C MET A 1 -20.01 -2.84 -39.79
N GLU A 2 -19.00 -3.54 -40.32
CA GLU A 2 -18.12 -4.39 -39.50
C GLU A 2 -16.65 -4.35 -39.96
N GLU A 3 -16.28 -3.40 -40.83
CA GLU A 3 -14.94 -3.35 -41.45
C GLU A 3 -14.25 -1.99 -41.23
N ILE A 4 -14.58 -1.31 -40.13
CA ILE A 4 -13.97 -0.03 -39.70
C ILE A 4 -13.20 -0.19 -38.37
N CYS A 5 -13.25 -1.35 -37.73
CA CYS A 5 -12.66 -1.55 -36.40
C CYS A 5 -11.19 -2.01 -36.41
N GLU A 6 -10.66 -2.52 -37.52
CA GLU A 6 -9.29 -3.08 -37.54
C GLU A 6 -8.20 -2.10 -38.01
N ASN A 7 -8.54 -1.04 -38.74
CA ASN A 7 -7.54 -0.12 -39.30
C ASN A 7 -7.07 1.02 -38.38
N LYS A 8 -7.44 1.00 -37.08
CA LYS A 8 -6.95 1.96 -36.08
C LYS A 8 -5.76 1.44 -35.25
N LYS A 9 -5.23 0.26 -35.54
CA LYS A 9 -4.24 -0.41 -34.69
C LYS A 9 -2.76 -0.11 -35.02
N GLU A 10 -2.44 0.59 -36.10
CA GLU A 10 -1.04 0.74 -36.56
C GLU A 10 -0.46 2.17 -36.62
N ARG A 11 -1.05 3.16 -35.94
CA ARG A 11 -0.46 4.52 -35.91
C ARG A 11 -0.21 5.05 -34.49
N LEU A 12 0.55 4.27 -33.71
CA LEU A 12 1.10 4.65 -32.40
C LEU A 12 2.56 4.18 -32.29
N THR A 13 3.42 4.63 -33.21
CA THR A 13 4.85 4.29 -33.19
C THR A 13 5.70 5.51 -33.49
N PHE A 14 5.62 6.57 -32.67
CA PHE A 14 6.71 7.57 -32.67
C PHE A 14 6.99 8.29 -31.32
N ASP A 15 6.11 8.18 -30.31
CA ASP A 15 6.36 8.76 -28.97
C ASP A 15 6.74 7.73 -27.89
N GLU A 16 6.89 6.47 -28.26
CA GLU A 16 7.04 5.41 -27.28
C GLU A 16 8.42 5.37 -26.64
N LEU A 17 9.53 5.78 -27.24
CA LEU A 17 10.87 5.53 -26.67
C LEU A 17 11.32 6.54 -25.60
N GLY A 18 10.91 7.81 -25.70
CA GLY A 18 11.20 8.85 -24.71
C GLY A 18 10.25 8.81 -23.52
N MET A 19 8.95 8.57 -23.80
CA MET A 19 7.93 8.39 -22.77
C MET A 19 8.07 7.01 -22.09
N LYS A 20 8.47 5.93 -22.80
CA LYS A 20 8.80 4.65 -22.15
C LYS A 20 9.96 4.80 -21.20
N ARG A 21 11.03 5.56 -21.41
CA ARG A 21 12.09 5.63 -20.37
C ARG A 21 11.64 6.31 -19.08
N GLY A 22 10.87 7.39 -19.15
CA GLY A 22 10.32 8.07 -17.97
C GLY A 22 9.18 7.30 -17.28
N VAL A 23 8.31 6.66 -18.07
CA VAL A 23 7.24 5.79 -17.57
C VAL A 23 7.80 4.47 -17.06
N VAL A 24 8.81 3.87 -17.71
CA VAL A 24 9.54 2.67 -17.26
C VAL A 24 10.30 2.97 -15.98
N LEU A 25 11.03 4.09 -15.85
CA LEU A 25 11.68 4.46 -14.59
C LEU A 25 10.67 4.69 -13.44
N ARG A 26 9.45 5.18 -13.75
CA ARG A 26 8.37 5.37 -12.77
C ARG A 26 7.58 4.11 -12.45
N VAL A 27 7.37 3.24 -13.43
CA VAL A 27 6.84 1.87 -13.25
C VAL A 27 7.86 1.07 -12.45
N GLN A 28 9.15 1.26 -12.65
CA GLN A 28 10.22 0.61 -11.89
C GLN A 28 10.26 1.10 -10.44
N ARG A 29 9.93 2.37 -10.14
CA ARG A 29 9.73 2.84 -8.75
C ARG A 29 8.46 2.29 -8.09
N ARG A 30 7.34 2.18 -8.82
CA ARG A 30 6.09 1.57 -8.30
C ARG A 30 6.22 0.05 -8.15
N ALA A 31 6.89 -0.62 -9.09
CA ALA A 31 7.27 -2.02 -9.02
C ALA A 31 8.19 -2.24 -7.83
N ARG A 32 9.18 -1.38 -7.59
CA ARG A 32 10.02 -1.45 -6.39
C ARG A 32 9.23 -1.26 -5.09
N LEU A 33 8.21 -0.39 -5.04
CA LEU A 33 7.38 -0.24 -3.83
C LEU A 33 6.49 -1.46 -3.60
N VAL A 34 5.86 -1.99 -4.66
CA VAL A 34 5.06 -3.21 -4.59
C VAL A 34 5.95 -4.41 -4.27
N GLU A 35 7.14 -4.51 -4.86
CA GLU A 35 8.18 -5.49 -4.51
C GLU A 35 8.67 -5.29 -3.10
N MET A 36 8.82 -4.07 -2.60
CA MET A 36 9.25 -3.82 -1.22
C MET A 36 8.15 -4.19 -0.22
N LEU A 37 6.88 -3.98 -0.56
CA LEU A 37 5.73 -4.41 0.25
C LEU A 37 5.50 -5.93 0.17
N ASN A 38 5.66 -6.53 -1.01
CA ASN A 38 5.60 -7.97 -1.20
C ASN A 38 6.79 -8.63 -0.51
N LYS A 39 8.00 -8.10 -0.65
CA LYS A 39 9.20 -8.53 0.07
C LYS A 39 9.06 -8.31 1.56
N PHE A 40 8.42 -7.24 2.03
CA PHE A 40 8.11 -7.07 3.45
C PHE A 40 7.08 -8.10 3.94
N SER A 41 6.10 -8.45 3.12
CA SER A 41 5.15 -9.54 3.37
C SER A 41 5.85 -10.92 3.39
N ASP A 42 6.77 -11.15 2.47
CA ASP A 42 7.58 -12.37 2.36
C ASP A 42 8.62 -12.44 3.49
N GLU A 43 9.20 -11.30 3.87
CA GLU A 43 10.10 -11.15 5.02
C GLU A 43 9.33 -11.43 6.30
N LEU A 44 8.10 -10.94 6.46
CA LEU A 44 7.21 -11.32 7.57
C LEU A 44 6.87 -12.82 7.59
N HIS A 45 6.80 -13.49 6.43
CA HIS A 45 6.68 -14.95 6.35
C HIS A 45 7.98 -15.66 6.75
N SER A 46 9.12 -15.18 6.27
CA SER A 46 10.43 -15.74 6.58
C SER A 46 10.86 -15.49 8.02
N TYR A 47 10.46 -14.37 8.63
CA TYR A 47 10.78 -14.01 10.01
C TYR A 47 10.10 -14.97 10.98
N ALA A 48 8.84 -15.33 10.69
CA ALA A 48 8.11 -16.37 11.42
C ALA A 48 8.76 -17.76 11.31
N GLU A 49 9.56 -18.04 10.29
CA GLU A 49 10.34 -19.28 10.13
C GLU A 49 11.76 -19.16 10.69
N SER A 50 12.42 -18.00 10.60
CA SER A 50 13.80 -17.79 11.03
C SER A 50 13.94 -17.52 12.54
N ASP A 51 12.98 -16.84 13.17
CA ASP A 51 12.93 -16.70 14.64
C ASP A 51 12.78 -18.08 15.30
N ARG A 52 12.03 -19.00 14.69
CA ARG A 52 11.87 -20.38 15.17
C ARG A 52 13.18 -21.18 15.17
N ILE A 53 14.14 -20.81 14.32
CA ILE A 53 15.43 -21.52 14.19
C ILE A 53 16.50 -20.90 15.10
N ARG A 54 16.51 -19.58 15.27
CA ARG A 54 17.50 -18.88 16.12
C ARG A 54 17.19 -18.97 17.62
N ASP A 55 15.92 -18.93 18.01
CA ASP A 55 15.48 -18.99 19.41
C ASP A 55 14.93 -20.37 19.80
N PHE A 56 15.47 -21.42 19.17
CA PHE A 56 15.08 -22.80 19.45
C PHE A 56 15.17 -23.09 20.95
N LEU A 57 14.04 -23.47 21.56
CA LEU A 57 13.86 -23.75 22.99
C LEU A 57 13.82 -22.54 23.93
N MET A 58 13.95 -21.29 23.49
CA MET A 58 13.92 -20.13 24.41
C MET A 58 12.53 -19.90 25.02
N ASP A 59 11.47 -20.09 24.22
CA ASP A 59 10.08 -20.05 24.70
C ASP A 59 9.85 -21.17 25.74
N GLU A 60 10.34 -22.37 25.44
CA GLU A 60 10.27 -23.56 26.30
C GLU A 60 11.04 -23.36 27.62
N ILE A 61 12.28 -22.87 27.56
CA ILE A 61 13.15 -22.63 28.72
C ILE A 61 12.54 -21.58 29.63
N LYS A 62 12.08 -20.45 29.09
CA LYS A 62 11.45 -19.39 29.87
C LYS A 62 10.21 -19.91 30.61
N ILE A 63 9.40 -20.73 29.95
CA ILE A 63 8.21 -21.31 30.56
C ILE A 63 8.60 -22.34 31.63
N LEU A 64 9.63 -23.16 31.40
CA LEU A 64 10.11 -24.12 32.38
C LEU A 64 10.69 -23.45 33.63
N GLU A 65 11.40 -22.33 33.48
CA GLU A 65 11.86 -21.48 34.60
C GLU A 65 10.67 -20.88 35.38
N GLU A 66 9.64 -20.42 34.68
CA GLU A 66 8.43 -19.85 35.27
C GLU A 66 7.56 -20.91 35.99
N THR A 67 7.51 -22.15 35.49
CA THR A 67 6.58 -23.18 36.02
C THR A 67 7.17 -24.09 37.09
N LYS A 68 8.50 -24.15 37.28
CA LYS A 68 9.19 -25.01 38.28
C LYS A 68 8.57 -26.41 38.47
N ASP A 69 8.16 -27.06 37.38
CA ASP A 69 7.43 -28.33 37.43
C ASP A 69 8.41 -29.52 37.44
N ILE A 70 8.10 -30.55 38.23
CA ILE A 70 8.86 -31.81 38.28
C ILE A 70 8.49 -32.63 37.02
N SER A 71 9.44 -32.78 36.10
CA SER A 71 9.23 -33.54 34.85
C SER A 71 9.44 -35.05 35.09
N LEU A 72 8.45 -35.86 34.70
CA LEU A 72 8.54 -37.33 34.67
C LEU A 72 8.75 -37.79 33.21
N PRO A 73 9.57 -38.84 32.95
CA PRO A 73 10.03 -39.21 31.59
C PRO A 73 8.94 -39.51 30.54
N ASN A 74 7.68 -39.71 30.96
CA ASN A 74 6.55 -40.05 30.09
C ASN A 74 5.39 -39.04 30.17
N PHE A 75 5.53 -37.94 30.92
CA PHE A 75 4.46 -36.95 31.10
C PHE A 75 4.90 -35.58 30.56
N LEU A 76 4.24 -35.14 29.49
CA LEU A 76 4.34 -33.76 29.01
C LEU A 76 3.83 -32.79 30.08
N PRO A 77 4.63 -31.80 30.51
CA PRO A 77 4.16 -30.75 31.41
C PRO A 77 3.08 -29.94 30.70
N ARG A 78 1.82 -30.29 30.99
CA ARG A 78 0.64 -29.80 30.26
C ARG A 78 0.43 -28.30 30.40
N THR A 79 0.90 -27.72 31.49
CA THR A 79 0.98 -26.27 31.76
C THR A 79 1.91 -25.58 30.76
N ALA A 80 3.14 -26.09 30.64
CA ALA A 80 4.12 -25.56 29.69
C ALA A 80 3.63 -25.68 28.25
N PHE A 81 3.12 -26.85 27.86
CA PHE A 81 2.58 -27.08 26.51
C PHE A 81 1.42 -26.13 26.15
N LEU A 82 0.47 -25.91 27.07
CA LEU A 82 -0.65 -24.99 26.82
C LEU A 82 -0.20 -23.53 26.70
N ASN A 83 0.79 -23.10 27.50
CA ASN A 83 1.35 -21.75 27.41
C ASN A 83 2.07 -21.51 26.08
N ILE A 84 2.87 -22.49 25.63
CA ILE A 84 3.54 -22.43 24.32
C ILE A 84 2.50 -22.34 23.21
N LEU A 85 1.48 -23.22 23.24
CA LEU A 85 0.43 -23.23 22.24
C LEU A 85 -0.35 -21.91 22.19
N GLN A 86 -0.70 -21.35 23.36
CA GLN A 86 -1.38 -20.06 23.44
C GLN A 86 -0.52 -18.91 22.90
N ARG A 87 0.79 -18.88 23.19
CA ARG A 87 1.70 -17.89 22.61
C ARG A 87 1.73 -17.98 21.08
N LYS A 88 1.92 -19.18 20.54
CA LYS A 88 1.96 -19.38 19.08
C LYS A 88 0.64 -19.00 18.40
N VAL A 89 -0.50 -19.29 19.01
CA VAL A 89 -1.82 -18.88 18.48
C VAL A 89 -1.98 -17.35 18.50
N LYS A 90 -1.56 -16.69 19.58
CA LYS A 90 -1.63 -15.21 19.70
C LYS A 90 -0.73 -14.51 18.69
N GLU A 91 0.48 -15.02 18.50
CA GLU A 91 1.44 -14.55 17.51
C GLU A 91 0.86 -14.66 16.08
N TYR A 92 0.28 -15.82 15.74
CA TYR A 92 -0.37 -16.05 14.45
C TYR A 92 -1.57 -15.12 14.21
N GLN A 93 -2.40 -14.87 15.23
CA GLN A 93 -3.53 -13.93 15.11
C GLN A 93 -3.07 -12.48 14.95
N LEU A 94 -2.01 -12.07 15.64
CA LEU A 94 -1.40 -10.74 15.47
C LEU A 94 -0.83 -10.57 14.06
N GLN A 95 -0.19 -11.60 13.52
CA GLN A 95 0.34 -11.58 12.16
C GLN A 95 -0.78 -11.46 11.11
N LEU A 96 -1.85 -12.23 11.26
CA LEU A 96 -3.01 -12.19 10.35
C LEU A 96 -3.75 -10.85 10.38
N SER A 97 -3.98 -10.29 11.57
CA SER A 97 -4.61 -8.97 11.73
C SER A 97 -3.74 -7.86 11.16
N THR A 98 -2.42 -7.91 11.38
CA THR A 98 -1.45 -6.98 10.77
C THR A 98 -1.51 -7.01 9.24
N ARG A 99 -1.60 -8.22 8.66
CA ARG A 99 -1.74 -8.38 7.20
C ARG A 99 -3.06 -7.82 6.68
N ARG A 100 -4.17 -8.03 7.38
CA ARG A 100 -5.49 -7.49 7.01
C ARG A 100 -5.51 -5.97 7.07
N ALA A 101 -4.98 -5.40 8.16
CA ALA A 101 -4.86 -3.97 8.35
C ALA A 101 -4.05 -3.33 7.22
N ALA A 102 -2.89 -3.92 6.87
CA ALA A 102 -2.07 -3.44 5.77
C ALA A 102 -2.84 -3.43 4.43
N ASN A 103 -3.53 -4.51 4.10
CA ASN A 103 -4.30 -4.61 2.86
C ASN A 103 -5.44 -3.58 2.79
N ASN A 104 -6.21 -3.43 3.87
CA ASN A 104 -7.30 -2.46 3.96
C ASN A 104 -6.78 -1.03 3.82
N LEU A 105 -5.66 -0.73 4.47
CA LEU A 105 -5.05 0.59 4.43
C LEU A 105 -4.47 0.92 3.05
N ILE A 106 -3.85 -0.05 2.36
CA ILE A 106 -3.39 0.10 0.98
C ILE A 106 -4.58 0.41 0.05
N ALA A 107 -5.71 -0.29 0.20
CA ALA A 107 -6.90 -0.05 -0.60
C ALA A 107 -7.45 1.37 -0.38
N LYS A 108 -7.62 1.80 0.88
CA LYS A 108 -8.05 3.15 1.24
C LYS A 108 -7.11 4.23 0.68
N MET A 109 -5.79 4.00 0.74
CA MET A 109 -4.79 4.94 0.23
C MET A 109 -4.86 5.05 -1.31
N LYS A 110 -5.04 3.94 -2.02
CA LYS A 110 -5.20 3.95 -3.48
C LYS A 110 -6.40 4.80 -3.90
N GLU A 111 -7.55 4.60 -3.25
CA GLU A 111 -8.77 5.36 -3.54
C GLU A 111 -8.57 6.87 -3.30
N LYS A 112 -8.00 7.26 -2.15
CA LYS A 112 -7.67 8.66 -1.85
C LYS A 112 -6.71 9.27 -2.88
N SER A 113 -5.73 8.49 -3.34
CA SER A 113 -4.75 8.94 -4.34
C SER A 113 -5.38 9.17 -5.71
N ILE A 114 -6.37 8.36 -6.09
CA ILE A 114 -7.13 8.54 -7.34
C ILE A 114 -7.92 9.85 -7.27
N LYS A 115 -8.70 10.05 -6.20
CA LYS A 115 -9.49 11.27 -6.01
C LYS A 115 -8.61 12.53 -6.02
N TRP A 116 -7.48 12.50 -5.32
CA TRP A 116 -6.55 13.62 -5.32
C TRP A 116 -6.00 13.92 -6.72
N MET A 117 -5.74 12.89 -7.53
CA MET A 117 -5.27 13.07 -8.90
C MET A 117 -6.37 13.64 -9.81
N GLU A 118 -7.63 13.27 -9.60
CA GLU A 118 -8.77 13.89 -10.30
C GLU A 118 -8.81 15.39 -10.02
N GLU A 119 -8.72 15.80 -8.75
CA GLU A 119 -8.66 17.21 -8.35
C GLU A 119 -7.46 17.95 -9.00
N VAL A 120 -6.29 17.31 -9.08
CA VAL A 120 -5.11 17.90 -9.75
C VAL A 120 -5.34 18.09 -11.25
N VAL A 121 -5.99 17.14 -11.92
CA VAL A 121 -6.34 17.28 -13.35
C VAL A 121 -7.37 18.38 -13.54
N GLU A 122 -8.39 18.47 -12.69
CA GLU A 122 -9.39 19.53 -12.74
C GLU A 122 -8.77 20.92 -12.55
N MET A 123 -7.84 21.07 -11.59
CA MET A 123 -7.09 22.30 -11.41
C MET A 123 -6.30 22.70 -12.68
N GLU A 124 -5.70 21.72 -13.38
CA GLU A 124 -4.98 21.99 -14.62
C GLU A 124 -5.92 22.29 -15.81
N MET A 125 -7.16 21.77 -15.79
CA MET A 125 -8.17 22.03 -16.83
C MET A 125 -8.77 23.44 -16.75
N VAL A 126 -8.83 24.02 -15.56
CA VAL A 126 -9.38 25.38 -15.35
C VAL A 126 -8.29 26.46 -15.49
N THR A 127 -7.01 26.08 -15.51
CA THR A 127 -5.90 27.03 -15.60
C THR A 127 -5.37 27.18 -17.02
N ASP A 128 -5.34 28.42 -17.49
CA ASP A 128 -4.73 28.81 -18.77
C ASP A 128 -3.35 29.46 -18.57
N TYR A 129 -2.78 29.35 -17.37
CA TYR A 129 -1.60 30.09 -16.96
C TYR A 129 -0.40 29.20 -16.61
N THR A 130 0.78 29.63 -17.05
CA THR A 130 2.05 29.06 -16.60
C THR A 130 3.11 30.14 -16.44
N CYS A 131 3.77 30.15 -15.28
CA CYS A 131 4.95 30.98 -15.01
C CYS A 131 6.28 30.24 -15.29
N ASN A 132 6.24 29.03 -15.86
CA ASN A 132 7.45 28.26 -16.13
C ASN A 132 8.24 28.89 -17.29
N PRO A 133 9.48 29.35 -17.10
CA PRO A 133 10.28 29.95 -18.16
C PRO A 133 10.57 28.99 -19.34
N GLU A 134 10.55 27.67 -19.10
CA GLU A 134 10.69 26.67 -20.16
C GLU A 134 9.57 26.76 -21.20
N TYR A 135 8.37 27.24 -20.81
CA TYR A 135 7.25 27.43 -21.73
C TYR A 135 7.61 28.37 -22.88
N ILE A 136 8.10 29.56 -22.53
CA ILE A 136 8.45 30.61 -23.48
C ILE A 136 9.63 30.16 -24.34
N SER A 137 10.62 29.51 -23.74
CA SER A 137 11.78 28.98 -24.46
C SER A 137 11.38 27.95 -25.51
N GLU A 138 10.52 26.99 -25.14
CA GLU A 138 10.08 25.95 -26.06
C GLU A 138 9.16 26.51 -27.15
N TRP A 139 8.23 27.41 -26.79
CA TRP A 139 7.39 28.10 -27.76
C TRP A 139 8.20 28.91 -28.76
N ASN A 140 9.20 29.69 -28.32
CA ASN A 140 10.09 30.44 -29.21
C ASN A 140 10.84 29.53 -30.19
N LYS A 141 11.35 28.39 -29.71
CA LYS A 141 12.03 27.39 -30.54
C LYS A 141 11.10 26.83 -31.63
N LEU A 142 9.86 26.53 -31.25
CA LEU A 142 8.84 26.01 -32.17
C LEU A 142 8.39 27.08 -33.19
N MET A 143 8.24 28.32 -32.74
CA MET A 143 7.83 29.45 -33.58
C MET A 143 8.88 29.86 -34.61
N ALA A 144 10.17 29.59 -34.38
CA ALA A 144 11.23 29.84 -35.36
C ALA A 144 11.03 29.08 -36.69
N GLN A 145 10.26 27.99 -36.68
CA GLN A 145 9.94 27.21 -37.88
C GLN A 145 8.73 27.74 -38.67
N GLN A 146 8.02 28.76 -38.15
CA GLN A 146 6.74 29.23 -38.69
C GLN A 146 6.86 29.70 -40.15
N ASP A 147 7.79 30.61 -40.45
CA ASP A 147 7.90 31.20 -41.80
C ASP A 147 8.25 30.15 -42.86
N SER A 148 9.15 29.23 -42.51
CA SER A 148 9.54 28.12 -43.38
C SER A 148 8.40 27.14 -43.62
N PHE A 149 7.55 26.92 -42.61
CA PHE A 149 6.40 26.04 -42.72
C PHE A 149 5.27 26.68 -43.52
N ILE A 150 4.95 27.97 -43.28
CA ILE A 150 3.89 28.70 -43.97
C ILE A 150 4.20 28.87 -45.46
N SER A 151 5.42 29.33 -45.80
CA SER A 151 5.84 29.46 -47.20
C SER A 151 5.77 28.12 -47.93
N GLY A 152 6.17 27.04 -47.27
CA GLY A 152 6.08 25.69 -47.82
C GLY A 152 4.66 25.15 -47.98
N ALA A 153 3.71 25.54 -47.14
CA ALA A 153 2.33 25.02 -47.17
C ALA A 153 1.43 25.74 -48.18
N VAL A 154 1.69 27.03 -48.42
CA VAL A 154 0.92 27.89 -49.33
C VAL A 154 1.40 27.76 -50.79
N ASP A 155 2.59 27.20 -51.02
CA ASP A 155 3.13 27.02 -52.37
C ASP A 155 2.19 26.19 -53.28
N GLU A 156 1.69 26.85 -54.33
CA GLU A 156 0.77 26.29 -55.33
C GLU A 156 1.49 25.32 -56.28
N ASN A 157 2.79 25.47 -56.48
CA ASN A 157 3.60 24.63 -57.37
C ASN A 157 4.12 23.34 -56.70
N ARG A 158 3.73 23.10 -55.45
CA ARG A 158 4.25 22.00 -54.64
C ARG A 158 3.61 20.66 -55.02
N ILE A 159 4.44 19.72 -55.50
CA ILE A 159 4.04 18.37 -55.96
C ILE A 159 3.70 17.45 -54.77
N THR A 160 4.35 17.65 -53.62
CA THR A 160 4.20 16.78 -52.44
C THR A 160 3.25 17.39 -51.42
N SER A 161 2.22 16.65 -51.02
CA SER A 161 1.26 17.05 -49.98
C SER A 161 1.82 17.05 -48.55
N THR A 162 3.12 16.78 -48.35
CA THR A 162 3.74 16.66 -47.02
C THR A 162 4.91 17.63 -46.79
N ILE A 163 5.05 18.09 -45.55
CA ILE A 163 6.15 18.94 -45.07
C ILE A 163 6.78 18.30 -43.83
N LYS A 164 8.11 18.21 -43.80
CA LYS A 164 8.85 17.82 -42.60
C LYS A 164 8.93 18.98 -41.63
N LEU A 165 8.43 18.78 -40.42
CA LEU A 165 8.55 19.72 -39.31
C LEU A 165 9.38 19.10 -38.19
N GLU A 166 10.39 19.81 -37.72
CA GLU A 166 11.31 19.30 -36.71
C GLU A 166 10.56 19.06 -35.39
N GLY A 167 10.61 17.82 -34.89
CA GLY A 167 9.88 17.39 -33.70
C GLY A 167 8.45 16.88 -33.94
N PHE A 168 7.93 16.97 -35.17
CA PHE A 168 6.58 16.49 -35.52
C PHE A 168 6.55 15.49 -36.70
N GLY A 169 7.63 15.39 -37.47
CA GLY A 169 7.72 14.46 -38.60
C GLY A 169 7.08 15.01 -39.87
N ASP A 170 6.61 14.10 -40.74
CA ASP A 170 5.94 14.46 -42.00
C ASP A 170 4.47 14.84 -41.75
N ILE A 171 4.14 16.11 -42.03
CA ILE A 171 2.80 16.67 -41.86
C ILE A 171 2.12 16.81 -43.22
N GLU A 172 0.92 16.26 -43.38
CA GLU A 172 0.10 16.48 -44.56
C GLU A 172 -0.52 17.88 -44.54
N VAL A 173 -0.31 18.66 -45.60
CA VAL A 173 -0.78 20.06 -45.72
C VAL A 173 -1.83 20.27 -46.81
N GLY A 174 -2.14 19.23 -47.60
CA GLY A 174 -3.11 19.32 -48.71
C GLY A 174 -4.49 19.80 -48.25
N HIS A 175 -4.97 19.30 -47.10
CA HIS A 175 -6.25 19.65 -46.51
C HIS A 175 -6.26 21.00 -45.76
N LEU A 176 -5.11 21.64 -45.58
CA LEU A 176 -4.98 22.90 -44.83
C LEU A 176 -5.11 24.13 -45.72
N LYS A 177 -4.96 23.98 -47.05
CA LYS A 177 -5.05 25.06 -48.04
C LYS A 177 -6.41 25.79 -48.02
N GLN A 178 -7.49 25.06 -47.76
CA GLN A 178 -8.85 25.61 -47.60
C GLN A 178 -9.01 26.59 -46.42
N TYR A 179 -8.09 26.57 -45.45
CA TYR A 179 -8.13 27.42 -44.25
C TYR A 179 -6.94 28.39 -44.17
N ALA A 180 -6.40 28.81 -45.32
CA ALA A 180 -5.19 29.66 -45.40
C ALA A 180 -5.24 30.90 -44.48
N HIS A 181 -6.41 31.53 -44.33
CA HIS A 181 -6.60 32.72 -43.48
C HIS A 181 -6.46 32.46 -41.97
N LEU A 182 -6.66 31.22 -41.50
CA LEU A 182 -6.48 30.83 -40.09
C LEU A 182 -5.16 30.09 -39.84
N PHE A 183 -4.38 29.84 -40.88
CA PHE A 183 -3.23 28.95 -40.83
C PHE A 183 -2.17 29.41 -39.81
N GLN A 184 -1.86 30.70 -39.80
CA GLN A 184 -0.90 31.28 -38.85
C GLN A 184 -1.40 31.18 -37.40
N GLN A 185 -2.68 31.44 -37.15
CA GLN A 185 -3.29 31.34 -35.82
C GLN A 185 -3.33 29.88 -35.32
N ALA A 186 -3.69 28.96 -36.21
CA ALA A 186 -3.73 27.53 -35.90
C ALA A 186 -2.33 26.97 -35.60
N PHE A 187 -1.31 27.42 -36.34
CA PHE A 187 0.08 27.05 -36.08
C PHE A 187 0.56 27.56 -34.72
N ASP A 188 0.35 28.85 -34.42
CA ASP A 188 0.72 29.43 -33.11
C ASP A 188 0.02 28.69 -31.96
N LEU A 189 -1.29 28.45 -32.07
CA LEU A 189 -2.04 27.69 -31.09
C LEU A 189 -1.48 26.26 -30.92
N ARG A 190 -1.15 25.58 -32.01
CA ARG A 190 -0.55 24.23 -31.97
C ARG A 190 0.80 24.24 -31.25
N MET A 191 1.65 25.25 -31.49
CA MET A 191 2.95 25.35 -30.83
C MET A 191 2.82 25.68 -29.34
N ARG A 192 1.91 26.60 -28.97
CA ARG A 192 1.57 26.89 -27.56
C ARG A 192 1.06 25.66 -26.83
N MET A 193 0.10 24.95 -27.41
CA MET A 193 -0.43 23.71 -26.83
C MET A 193 0.66 22.65 -26.66
N THR A 194 1.56 22.52 -27.63
CA THR A 194 2.68 21.56 -27.55
C THR A 194 3.65 21.91 -26.42
N ALA A 195 4.04 23.19 -26.30
CA ALA A 195 4.91 23.67 -25.23
C ALA A 195 4.25 23.52 -23.85
N TYR A 196 2.97 23.87 -23.73
CA TYR A 196 2.19 23.76 -22.50
C TYR A 196 2.03 22.31 -22.06
N TRP A 197 1.72 21.40 -22.98
CA TRP A 197 1.52 19.98 -22.68
C TRP A 197 2.75 19.34 -22.04
N LYS A 198 3.97 19.71 -22.46
CA LYS A 198 5.21 19.24 -21.83
C LYS A 198 5.29 19.63 -20.35
N ILE A 199 4.78 20.80 -19.98
CA ILE A 199 4.77 21.31 -18.60
C ILE A 199 3.70 20.61 -17.77
N VAL A 200 2.49 20.52 -18.31
CA VAL A 200 1.37 19.78 -17.71
C VAL A 200 1.82 18.38 -17.34
N LEU A 201 2.39 17.66 -18.31
CA LEU A 201 2.86 16.30 -18.09
C LEU A 201 3.81 16.21 -16.91
N ARG A 202 4.80 17.11 -16.81
CA ARG A 202 5.78 17.17 -15.70
C ARG A 202 5.11 17.46 -14.36
N ARG A 203 4.21 18.45 -14.30
CA ARG A 203 3.46 18.78 -13.08
C ARG A 203 2.67 17.57 -12.57
N LEU A 204 1.95 16.86 -13.43
CA LEU A 204 1.20 15.66 -13.04
C LEU A 204 2.12 14.58 -12.45
N VAL A 205 3.34 14.44 -12.98
CA VAL A 205 4.36 13.52 -12.42
C VAL A 205 4.74 13.90 -11.01
N ASP A 206 5.14 15.16 -10.83
CA ASP A 206 5.73 15.64 -9.60
C ASP A 206 4.66 15.65 -8.51
N SER A 207 3.46 16.09 -8.86
CA SER A 207 2.25 15.97 -8.05
C SER A 207 2.03 14.53 -7.57
N MET A 208 1.93 13.56 -8.48
CA MET A 208 1.74 12.15 -8.11
C MET A 208 2.89 11.61 -7.25
N ALA A 209 4.13 11.96 -7.56
CA ALA A 209 5.30 11.51 -6.82
C ALA A 209 5.29 12.03 -5.38
N LEU A 210 5.03 13.32 -5.18
CA LEU A 210 4.93 13.96 -3.87
C LEU A 210 3.77 13.39 -3.06
N HIS A 211 2.60 13.24 -3.68
CA HIS A 211 1.42 12.67 -3.02
C HIS A 211 1.69 11.24 -2.54
N LEU A 212 2.21 10.37 -3.41
CA LEU A 212 2.49 8.99 -3.04
C LEU A 212 3.54 8.89 -1.92
N GLN A 213 4.61 9.69 -1.97
CA GLN A 213 5.62 9.70 -0.92
C GLN A 213 5.05 10.14 0.43
N LEU A 214 4.27 11.22 0.45
CA LEU A 214 3.63 11.71 1.67
C LEU A 214 2.62 10.69 2.21
N SER A 215 1.81 10.11 1.33
CA SER A 215 0.79 9.13 1.71
C SER A 215 1.42 7.85 2.27
N VAL A 216 2.53 7.34 1.71
CA VAL A 216 3.26 6.19 2.28
C VAL A 216 3.85 6.55 3.65
N LYS A 217 4.43 7.74 3.79
CA LYS A 217 4.98 8.19 5.08
C LYS A 217 3.89 8.26 6.16
N ASN A 218 2.72 8.79 5.85
CA ASN A 218 1.60 8.85 6.78
C ASN A 218 1.04 7.45 7.07
N LEU A 219 0.94 6.60 6.04
CA LEU A 219 0.50 5.21 6.17
C LEU A 219 1.32 4.46 7.22
N VAL A 220 2.65 4.51 7.12
CA VAL A 220 3.54 3.77 8.03
C VAL A 220 3.58 4.39 9.42
N ASN A 221 3.69 5.72 9.52
CA ASN A 221 3.97 6.38 10.81
C ASN A 221 2.72 6.74 11.62
N LYS A 222 1.55 6.82 10.99
CA LYS A 222 0.33 7.29 11.65
C LYS A 222 -0.80 6.28 11.55
N ASP A 223 -1.02 5.71 10.37
CA ASP A 223 -2.25 4.98 10.10
C ASP A 223 -2.13 3.47 10.38
N LEU A 224 -0.95 2.87 10.17
CA LEU A 224 -0.74 1.43 10.31
C LEU A 224 -1.05 0.94 11.73
N GLY A 225 -0.50 1.61 12.75
CA GLY A 225 -0.75 1.23 14.14
C GLY A 225 -2.23 1.31 14.52
N PHE A 226 -2.91 2.38 14.08
CA PHE A 226 -4.33 2.55 14.29
C PHE A 226 -5.16 1.47 13.59
N GLU A 227 -4.84 1.14 12.34
CA GLU A 227 -5.58 0.11 11.59
C GLU A 227 -5.33 -1.30 12.16
N ILE A 228 -4.12 -1.61 12.65
CA ILE A 228 -3.82 -2.88 13.35
C ILE A 228 -4.67 -2.99 14.62
N VAL A 229 -4.70 -1.93 15.43
CA VAL A 229 -5.54 -1.85 16.63
C VAL A 229 -7.02 -2.00 16.24
N ASN A 230 -7.47 -1.35 15.18
CA ASN A 230 -8.86 -1.46 14.73
C ASN A 230 -9.21 -2.86 14.19
N GLU A 231 -8.31 -3.56 13.51
CA GLU A 231 -8.52 -4.96 13.10
C GLU A 231 -8.51 -5.92 14.30
N LEU A 232 -7.68 -5.65 15.31
CA LEU A 232 -7.60 -6.46 16.54
C LEU A 232 -8.82 -6.25 17.44
N PHE A 233 -9.30 -5.02 17.57
CA PHE A 233 -10.26 -4.62 18.60
C PHE A 233 -11.61 -4.13 18.04
N GLY A 234 -11.71 -3.83 16.74
CA GLY A 234 -12.88 -3.19 16.12
C GLY A 234 -13.98 -4.15 15.65
N SER A 235 -13.81 -5.46 15.78
CA SER A 235 -14.93 -6.38 15.59
C SER A 235 -15.86 -6.37 16.80
N ASN A 236 -17.11 -5.93 16.58
CA ASN A 236 -18.24 -5.99 17.52
C ASN A 236 -18.62 -7.42 17.98
N VAL A 237 -17.79 -8.44 17.71
CA VAL A 237 -17.98 -9.84 18.10
C VAL A 237 -16.69 -10.33 18.77
N GLY A 238 -16.50 -9.91 20.02
CA GLY A 238 -15.58 -10.56 20.95
C GLY A 238 -14.09 -10.51 20.60
N GLY A 239 -13.57 -9.37 20.10
CA GLY A 239 -12.12 -9.22 19.80
C GLY A 239 -11.23 -9.44 21.03
N ILE A 240 -11.54 -8.76 22.14
CA ILE A 240 -10.86 -8.97 23.44
C ILE A 240 -11.23 -10.32 24.03
N GLU A 241 -12.50 -10.70 23.90
CA GLU A 241 -13.08 -11.91 24.48
C GLU A 241 -12.43 -13.18 23.92
N ARG A 242 -12.15 -13.25 22.61
CA ARG A 242 -11.44 -14.39 21.99
C ARG A 242 -9.97 -14.50 22.41
N PHE A 243 -9.33 -13.38 22.75
CA PHE A 243 -7.94 -13.37 23.21
C PHE A 243 -7.83 -13.72 24.70
N MET A 244 -8.91 -13.49 25.45
CA MET A 244 -9.07 -13.76 26.87
C MET A 244 -9.91 -15.03 27.14
N GLU A 245 -10.43 -15.70 26.11
CA GLU A 245 -11.17 -16.95 26.22
C GLU A 245 -10.21 -18.05 26.67
N GLU A 246 -10.36 -18.45 27.92
CA GLU A 246 -9.66 -19.62 28.44
C GLU A 246 -10.06 -20.86 27.63
N SER A 247 -9.08 -21.71 27.30
CA SER A 247 -9.42 -22.97 26.65
C SER A 247 -10.41 -23.76 27.53
N PRO A 248 -11.40 -24.46 26.95
CA PRO A 248 -12.39 -25.24 27.72
C PRO A 248 -11.74 -26.22 28.70
N SER A 249 -10.56 -26.74 28.34
CA SER A 249 -9.76 -27.59 29.21
C SER A 249 -9.19 -26.86 30.44
N ILE A 250 -8.73 -25.61 30.28
CA ILE A 250 -8.19 -24.80 31.37
C ILE A 250 -9.33 -24.36 32.29
N ALA A 251 -10.45 -23.89 31.72
CA ALA A 251 -11.63 -23.51 32.48
C ALA A 251 -12.16 -24.68 33.34
N SER A 252 -12.22 -25.89 32.78
CA SER A 252 -12.62 -27.10 33.50
C SER A 252 -11.65 -27.45 34.65
N LYS A 253 -10.34 -27.33 34.43
CA LYS A 253 -9.33 -27.57 35.47
C LYS A 253 -9.39 -26.52 36.57
N ARG A 254 -9.51 -25.23 36.24
CA ARG A 254 -9.66 -24.13 37.20
C ARG A 254 -10.89 -24.34 38.07
N SER A 255 -12.01 -24.75 37.46
CA SER A 255 -13.23 -25.11 38.20
C SER A 255 -13.00 -26.26 39.19
N LYS A 256 -12.32 -27.33 38.77
CA LYS A 256 -11.99 -28.47 39.65
C LYS A 256 -11.04 -28.07 40.78
N LEU A 257 -10.01 -27.27 40.48
CA LEU A 257 -9.05 -26.80 41.47
C LEU A 257 -9.73 -25.89 42.51
N ASN A 258 -10.57 -24.94 42.08
CA ASN A 258 -11.33 -24.09 43.00
C ASN A 258 -12.25 -24.91 43.91
N LYS A 259 -12.90 -25.96 43.38
CA LYS A 259 -13.70 -26.88 44.20
C LYS A 259 -12.86 -27.59 45.25
N SER A 260 -11.65 -28.04 44.92
CA SER A 260 -10.73 -28.67 45.89
C SER A 260 -10.22 -27.68 46.93
N ILE A 261 -9.86 -26.45 46.52
CA ILE A 261 -9.43 -25.39 47.45
C ILE A 261 -10.55 -25.02 48.42
N LEU A 262 -11.80 -24.92 47.95
CA LEU A 262 -12.97 -24.69 48.80
C LEU A 262 -13.13 -25.79 49.86
N LYS A 263 -13.00 -27.06 49.46
CA LYS A 263 -13.04 -28.20 50.39
C LYS A 263 -11.92 -28.14 51.42
N LEU A 264 -10.69 -27.83 50.99
CA LEU A 264 -9.54 -27.72 51.88
C LEU A 264 -9.68 -26.58 52.89
N LYS A 265 -10.27 -25.44 52.49
CA LYS A 265 -10.62 -24.37 53.43
C LYS A 265 -11.62 -24.86 54.49
N GLY A 266 -12.68 -25.57 54.07
CA GLY A 266 -13.63 -26.17 55.01
C GLY A 266 -12.97 -27.17 55.97
N CYS A 267 -12.07 -28.02 55.47
CA CYS A 267 -11.30 -28.92 56.33
C CYS A 267 -10.40 -28.17 57.32
N LYS A 268 -9.74 -27.08 56.89
CA LYS A 268 -8.94 -26.23 57.76
C LYS A 268 -9.79 -25.67 58.92
N ASP A 269 -10.99 -25.19 58.64
CA ASP A 269 -11.88 -24.61 59.66
C ASP A 269 -12.36 -25.68 60.66
N VAL A 270 -12.64 -26.90 60.18
CA VAL A 270 -12.98 -28.04 61.06
C VAL A 270 -11.82 -28.41 61.97
N VAL A 271 -10.59 -28.47 61.44
CA VAL A 271 -9.39 -28.77 62.24
C VAL A 271 -9.12 -27.67 63.26
N ALA A 272 -9.28 -26.40 62.89
CA ALA A 272 -9.16 -25.27 63.82
C ALA A 272 -10.17 -25.40 64.98
N ASN A 273 -11.45 -25.68 64.69
CA ASN A 273 -12.47 -25.90 65.72
C ASN A 273 -12.15 -27.10 66.64
N ILE A 274 -11.58 -28.18 66.12
CA ILE A 274 -11.16 -29.32 66.94
C ILE A 274 -10.01 -28.91 67.86
N PHE A 275 -9.04 -28.18 67.33
CA PHE A 275 -7.89 -27.71 68.08
C PHE A 275 -8.32 -26.77 69.22
N ASP A 276 -9.19 -25.80 68.94
CA ASP A 276 -9.72 -24.86 69.94
C ASP A 276 -10.47 -25.59 71.07
N ARG A 277 -11.21 -26.66 70.75
CA ARG A 277 -11.89 -27.51 71.75
C ARG A 277 -10.93 -28.33 72.60
N ILE A 278 -9.83 -28.83 72.03
CA ILE A 278 -8.81 -29.56 72.79
C ILE A 278 -8.11 -28.61 73.76
N VAL A 279 -7.74 -27.40 73.31
CA VAL A 279 -7.13 -26.38 74.15
C VAL A 279 -8.08 -25.97 75.28
N ALA A 280 -9.38 -25.78 75.00
CA ALA A 280 -10.39 -25.46 76.01
C ALA A 280 -10.76 -26.62 76.97
N HIS A 281 -10.22 -27.83 76.77
CA HIS A 281 -10.39 -28.97 77.68
C HIS A 281 -9.10 -29.35 78.42
N ALA A 282 -8.01 -28.60 78.19
CA ALA A 282 -6.72 -28.77 78.85
C ALA A 282 -6.46 -27.73 79.96
N ASP A 283 -7.39 -26.79 80.16
CA ASP A 283 -7.53 -25.91 81.34
C ASP A 283 -8.60 -26.47 82.31
#